data_AF-A0A090QA76-F1
#
_entry.id   AF-A0A090QA76-F1
#
_cell.length_a   1.000
_cell.length_b   1.000
_cell.length_c   1.000
_cell.angle_alpha   90.00
_cell.angle_beta   90.00
_cell.angle_gamma   90.00
#
_symmetry.space_group_name_H-M   'P 1'
#
loop_
_entity.id
_entity.type
_entity.pdbx_description
1 polymer ?
#
loop_
_entity_poly.entity_id
_entity_poly.type
_entity_poly.pdbx_seq_one_letter_code
_entity_poly.pdbx_strand_id
1 'polypeptide(L)'
;MSGRDIIWDQNYRHNLELRKGIESIYTSYKGDVNDVDWKEFEIYLHRVWFANGIHHHYSMDKMKPGFDEDYFKRLMAQTNVTIAEDVWMVMFNDQDAKKVDKAKGKDIVLASAVNFYGPDVTEEEARAYYKSINVDPNEPIEVGLNSQLVKENGKLVEKAYKSGGLYGPAMDQMVYWLQKAQGVAETVEQAKAIGLLIEYYETGDLHKWDEYAIVWSKSTDGAVDWITGFVEVYNDPIAYKGSYETIVQIKDFDMSRKMEVLSSNAQWFEDNSPLMDEHKKEKVTGVSYKTVNVAGEAGDASPATPIGVNLPNNVWIREVHGSKSVSLGNIIEAYGSSGSSGRLEEFAFDDEEIALEKEYGALADKLHTALHEVVGHASGQINEGVATPKETLKSYKSTIEEGRADLFGLYYLMDPKLEELGLVKDWKKTGTAAYDGYIRNGLISQLVRLELGQDVEEDHMRNRQWVSAWFMKEDRKIMLLKK
;
A
#
# COMPACT_ATOMS: atom_id res chain seq x y z
N MET A 1 -15.99 4.72 -1.06
CA MET A 1 -16.76 4.83 0.20
C MET A 1 -17.92 3.85 0.31
N SER A 2 -18.79 3.68 -0.70
CA SER A 2 -19.98 2.81 -0.59
C SER A 2 -19.68 1.35 -0.25
N GLY A 3 -18.49 0.84 -0.61
CA GLY A 3 -18.04 -0.50 -0.23
C GLY A 3 -17.32 -0.61 1.12
N ARG A 4 -17.25 0.45 1.94
CA ARG A 4 -16.54 0.43 3.24
C ARG A 4 -16.99 -0.75 4.11
N ASP A 5 -18.29 -1.04 4.17
CA ASP A 5 -18.80 -2.09 5.06
C ASP A 5 -18.46 -3.51 4.59
N ILE A 6 -18.06 -3.68 3.33
CA ILE A 6 -17.67 -4.97 2.77
C ILE A 6 -16.40 -5.48 3.47
N ILE A 7 -15.36 -4.65 3.60
CA ILE A 7 -14.10 -5.09 4.22
C ILE A 7 -14.30 -5.43 5.71
N TRP A 8 -15.22 -4.74 6.39
CA TRP A 8 -15.55 -5.03 7.79
C TRP A 8 -16.14 -6.43 7.92
N ASP A 9 -17.11 -6.76 7.06
CA ASP A 9 -17.72 -8.09 7.04
C ASP A 9 -16.72 -9.17 6.59
N GLN A 10 -15.93 -8.92 5.54
CA GLN A 10 -14.88 -9.83 5.07
C GLN A 10 -13.83 -10.12 6.17
N ASN A 11 -13.44 -9.11 6.95
CA ASN A 11 -12.49 -9.29 8.03
C ASN A 11 -13.02 -10.17 9.16
N TYR A 12 -14.33 -10.13 9.46
CA TYR A 12 -14.97 -10.97 10.47
C TYR A 12 -16.50 -10.82 10.48
N ARG A 13 -17.23 -11.94 10.54
CA ARG A 13 -18.72 -11.99 10.51
C ARG A 13 -19.44 -11.15 11.56
N HIS A 14 -18.79 -10.84 12.68
CA HIS A 14 -19.39 -10.07 13.78
C HIS A 14 -18.99 -8.59 13.78
N ASN A 15 -18.07 -8.17 12.91
CA ASN A 15 -17.53 -6.81 12.91
C ASN A 15 -18.59 -5.72 12.72
N LEU A 16 -19.55 -5.91 11.80
CA LEU A 16 -20.56 -4.88 11.54
C LEU A 16 -21.52 -4.69 12.71
N GLU A 17 -21.93 -5.77 13.37
CA GLU A 17 -22.77 -5.71 14.57
C GLU A 17 -22.02 -5.08 15.74
N LEU A 18 -20.78 -5.52 15.99
CA LEU A 18 -19.91 -4.95 17.02
C LEU A 18 -19.66 -3.47 16.79
N ARG A 19 -19.26 -3.07 15.57
CA ARG A 19 -19.02 -1.67 15.21
C ARG A 19 -20.27 -0.83 15.51
N LYS A 20 -21.44 -1.24 15.00
CA LYS A 20 -22.69 -0.51 15.21
C LYS A 20 -23.04 -0.38 16.70
N GLY A 21 -22.84 -1.44 17.47
CA GLY A 21 -23.07 -1.44 18.91
C GLY A 21 -22.14 -0.49 19.66
N ILE A 22 -20.83 -0.61 19.45
CA ILE A 22 -19.81 0.22 20.10
C ILE A 22 -19.96 1.69 19.69
N GLU A 23 -20.23 2.00 18.42
CA GLU A 23 -20.50 3.37 17.94
C GLU A 23 -21.77 3.96 18.58
N SER A 24 -22.81 3.13 18.77
CA SER A 24 -24.06 3.56 19.43
C SER A 24 -23.83 3.88 20.91
N ILE A 25 -23.01 3.07 21.60
CA ILE A 25 -22.57 3.35 22.97
C ILE A 25 -21.81 4.68 23.00
N TYR A 26 -20.79 4.83 22.14
CA TYR A 26 -19.94 6.02 22.09
C TYR A 26 -20.75 7.32 21.91
N THR A 27 -21.67 7.31 20.94
CA THR A 27 -22.48 8.50 20.59
C THR A 27 -23.62 8.79 21.57
N SER A 28 -24.05 7.81 22.37
CA SER A 28 -25.18 7.94 23.29
C SER A 28 -24.78 8.06 24.76
N TYR A 29 -23.52 7.80 25.11
CA TYR A 29 -23.03 7.85 26.48
C TYR A 29 -23.07 9.28 27.04
N LYS A 30 -23.55 9.40 28.28
CA LYS A 30 -23.70 10.68 29.01
C LYS A 30 -23.00 10.67 30.37
N GLY A 31 -22.18 9.65 30.63
CA GLY A 31 -21.42 9.55 31.87
C GLY A 31 -20.13 10.38 31.82
N ASP A 32 -19.20 10.11 32.74
CA ASP A 32 -17.92 10.81 32.78
C ASP A 32 -16.98 10.28 31.69
N VAL A 33 -16.61 11.15 30.75
CA VAL A 33 -15.68 10.83 29.66
C VAL A 33 -14.20 10.99 30.06
N ASN A 34 -13.93 11.43 31.29
CA ASN A 34 -12.58 11.52 31.82
C ASN A 34 -12.16 10.27 32.61
N ASP A 35 -13.13 9.38 32.87
CA ASP A 35 -12.93 8.08 33.53
C ASP A 35 -11.91 7.22 32.78
N VAL A 36 -11.15 6.41 33.52
CA VAL A 36 -10.08 5.59 32.93
C VAL A 36 -10.65 4.51 32.04
N ASP A 37 -11.71 3.82 32.48
CA ASP A 37 -12.34 2.75 31.68
C ASP A 37 -12.98 3.33 30.41
N TRP A 38 -13.53 4.56 30.48
CA TRP A 38 -14.05 5.24 29.30
C TRP A 38 -12.96 5.55 28.28
N LYS A 39 -11.79 6.02 28.73
CA LYS A 39 -10.66 6.29 27.84
C LYS A 39 -10.16 5.00 27.18
N GLU A 40 -10.10 3.90 27.93
CA GLU A 40 -9.76 2.58 27.37
C GLU A 40 -10.82 2.09 26.37
N PHE A 41 -12.10 2.39 26.61
CA PHE A 41 -13.19 2.15 25.65
C PHE A 41 -13.01 2.95 24.37
N GLU A 42 -12.72 4.25 24.46
CA GLU A 42 -12.47 5.12 23.30
C GLU A 42 -11.23 4.67 22.52
N ILE A 43 -10.14 4.31 23.19
CA ILE A 43 -8.95 3.73 22.56
C ILE A 43 -9.31 2.44 21.81
N TYR A 44 -10.09 1.55 22.42
CA TYR A 44 -10.51 0.32 21.76
C TYR A 44 -11.35 0.59 20.51
N LEU A 45 -12.33 1.50 20.58
CA LEU A 45 -13.13 1.92 19.42
C LEU A 45 -12.25 2.49 18.31
N HIS A 46 -11.30 3.38 18.63
CA HIS A 46 -10.38 3.94 17.64
C HIS A 46 -9.54 2.87 16.96
N ARG A 47 -9.06 1.87 17.71
CA ARG A 47 -8.34 0.73 17.14
C ARG A 47 -9.22 -0.14 16.25
N VAL A 48 -10.48 -0.35 16.63
CA VAL A 48 -11.46 -1.09 15.82
C VAL A 48 -11.73 -0.37 14.50
N TRP A 49 -11.91 0.96 14.53
CA TRP A 49 -12.00 1.77 13.30
C TRP A 49 -10.74 1.68 12.45
N PHE A 50 -9.57 1.79 13.07
CA PHE A 50 -8.29 1.75 12.37
C PHE A 50 -8.05 0.42 11.67
N ALA A 51 -8.45 -0.69 12.29
CA ALA A 51 -8.18 -2.03 11.77
C ALA A 51 -9.32 -2.61 10.92
N ASN A 52 -10.39 -1.85 10.68
CA ASN A 52 -11.62 -2.35 10.04
C ASN A 52 -12.16 -3.63 10.71
N GLY A 53 -12.09 -3.71 12.04
CA GLY A 53 -12.50 -4.88 12.81
C GLY A 53 -11.81 -5.01 14.18
N ILE A 54 -12.12 -6.09 14.91
CA ILE A 54 -11.58 -6.32 16.26
C ILE A 54 -10.19 -6.97 16.31
N HIS A 55 -9.58 -7.23 15.15
CA HIS A 55 -8.24 -7.82 15.05
C HIS A 55 -7.24 -6.77 14.59
N HIS A 56 -6.01 -6.86 15.06
CA HIS A 56 -4.95 -5.93 14.68
C HIS A 56 -4.62 -6.06 13.19
N HIS A 57 -4.69 -4.95 12.45
CA HIS A 57 -4.45 -4.91 10.99
C HIS A 57 -3.14 -5.55 10.54
N TYR A 58 -2.07 -5.41 11.33
CA TYR A 58 -0.74 -5.99 11.03
C TYR A 58 -0.50 -7.38 11.63
N SER A 59 -0.55 -7.56 12.97
CA SER A 59 -0.25 -8.85 13.61
C SER A 59 -1.33 -9.92 13.43
N MET A 60 -2.52 -9.51 12.98
CA MET A 60 -3.73 -10.34 12.86
C MET A 60 -4.33 -10.80 14.20
N ASP A 61 -3.73 -10.48 15.35
CA ASP A 61 -4.23 -10.92 16.64
C ASP A 61 -5.50 -10.16 17.05
N LYS A 62 -6.44 -10.85 17.70
CA LYS A 62 -7.61 -10.20 18.29
C LYS A 62 -7.17 -9.19 19.35
N MET A 63 -7.67 -7.97 19.23
CA MET A 63 -7.34 -6.89 20.14
C MET A 63 -8.08 -7.10 21.46
N LYS A 64 -7.35 -7.02 22.58
CA LYS A 64 -7.93 -7.07 23.91
C LYS A 64 -8.43 -5.68 24.33
N PRO A 65 -9.67 -5.57 24.83
CA PRO A 65 -10.15 -4.36 25.48
C PRO A 65 -9.29 -3.99 26.69
N GLY A 66 -9.11 -2.69 26.95
CA GLY A 66 -8.47 -2.18 28.18
C GLY A 66 -9.41 -2.07 29.38
N PHE A 67 -10.67 -2.49 29.21
CA PHE A 67 -11.75 -2.50 30.20
C PHE A 67 -12.33 -3.91 30.33
N ASP A 68 -13.04 -4.18 31.43
CA ASP A 68 -13.62 -5.50 31.68
C ASP A 68 -15.04 -5.70 31.10
N GLU A 69 -15.48 -6.96 31.13
CA GLU A 69 -16.82 -7.37 30.69
C GLU A 69 -17.94 -6.66 31.45
N ASP A 70 -17.79 -6.50 32.77
CA ASP A 70 -18.81 -5.87 33.61
C ASP A 70 -18.97 -4.39 33.27
N TYR A 71 -17.88 -3.70 32.93
CA TYR A 71 -17.90 -2.32 32.45
C TYR A 71 -18.63 -2.21 31.12
N PHE A 72 -18.33 -3.10 30.16
CA PHE A 72 -19.01 -3.09 28.86
C PHE A 72 -20.52 -3.34 29.00
N LYS A 73 -20.94 -4.27 29.89
CA LYS A 73 -22.35 -4.48 30.26
C LYS A 73 -22.98 -3.22 30.85
N ARG A 74 -22.28 -2.50 31.74
CA ARG A 74 -22.76 -1.23 32.29
C ARG A 74 -22.96 -0.18 31.19
N LEU A 75 -22.01 -0.06 30.26
CA LEU A 75 -22.13 0.87 29.12
C LEU A 75 -23.36 0.56 28.26
N MET A 76 -23.57 -0.71 27.88
CA MET A 76 -24.76 -1.15 27.14
C MET A 76 -26.05 -0.80 27.89
N ALA A 77 -26.12 -1.07 29.19
CA ALA A 77 -27.30 -0.79 30.01
C ALA A 77 -27.58 0.72 30.14
N GLN A 78 -26.54 1.54 30.35
CA GLN A 78 -26.66 2.99 30.50
C GLN A 78 -27.05 3.70 29.19
N THR A 79 -26.64 3.14 28.06
CA THR A 79 -26.91 3.69 26.72
C THR A 79 -28.14 3.07 26.05
N ASN A 80 -28.76 2.07 26.68
CA ASN A 80 -29.87 1.29 26.12
C ASN A 80 -29.51 0.66 24.75
N VAL A 81 -28.26 0.23 24.61
CA VAL A 81 -27.74 -0.48 23.43
C VAL A 81 -27.78 -1.97 23.72
N THR A 82 -28.21 -2.76 22.71
CA THR A 82 -28.22 -4.23 22.78
C THR A 82 -27.38 -4.78 21.65
N ILE A 83 -26.45 -5.67 21.99
CA ILE A 83 -25.62 -6.47 21.09
C ILE A 83 -25.86 -7.93 21.48
N ALA A 84 -25.93 -8.85 20.52
CA ALA A 84 -26.12 -10.26 20.84
C ALA A 84 -25.01 -10.78 21.76
N GLU A 85 -25.37 -11.61 22.75
CA GLU A 85 -24.44 -12.03 23.81
C GLU A 85 -23.23 -12.78 23.27
N ASP A 86 -23.48 -13.72 22.36
CA ASP A 86 -22.44 -14.47 21.64
C ASP A 86 -21.53 -13.56 20.82
N VAL A 87 -22.04 -12.43 20.33
CA VAL A 87 -21.29 -11.45 19.53
C VAL A 87 -20.38 -10.59 20.40
N TRP A 88 -20.88 -9.93 21.45
CA TRP A 88 -20.00 -9.04 22.23
C TRP A 88 -19.03 -9.81 23.14
N MET A 89 -19.39 -11.04 23.56
CA MET A 89 -18.49 -11.89 24.34
C MET A 89 -17.21 -12.27 23.58
N VAL A 90 -17.20 -12.24 22.24
CA VAL A 90 -15.97 -12.50 21.47
C VAL A 90 -14.87 -11.48 21.76
N MET A 91 -15.20 -10.28 22.24
CA MET A 91 -14.19 -9.30 22.66
C MET A 91 -13.41 -9.76 23.89
N PHE A 92 -13.99 -10.63 24.73
CA PHE A 92 -13.48 -10.98 26.06
C PHE A 92 -13.06 -12.44 26.22
N ASN A 93 -13.43 -13.32 25.28
CA ASN A 93 -13.09 -14.75 25.31
C ASN A 93 -11.90 -15.11 24.39
N ASP A 94 -11.59 -16.40 24.24
CA ASP A 94 -10.48 -16.89 23.40
C ASP A 94 -10.90 -17.33 21.97
N GLN A 95 -12.17 -17.14 21.59
CA GLN A 95 -12.65 -17.50 20.25
C GLN A 95 -12.09 -16.55 19.19
N ASP A 96 -11.93 -17.01 17.95
CA ASP A 96 -11.56 -16.17 16.81
C ASP A 96 -10.30 -15.32 17.09
N ALA A 97 -9.31 -15.93 17.74
CA ALA A 97 -8.13 -15.25 18.28
C ALA A 97 -7.24 -14.57 17.22
N LYS A 98 -7.34 -14.99 15.96
CA LYS A 98 -6.60 -14.41 14.83
C LYS A 98 -7.53 -14.15 13.66
N LYS A 99 -7.36 -13.00 13.01
CA LYS A 99 -8.00 -12.68 11.72
C LYS A 99 -7.58 -13.71 10.68
N VAL A 100 -6.27 -13.88 10.53
CA VAL A 100 -5.65 -14.85 9.62
C VAL A 100 -4.62 -15.66 10.42
N ASP A 101 -4.81 -16.97 10.52
CA ASP A 101 -3.84 -17.91 11.07
C ASP A 101 -3.11 -18.63 9.92
N LYS A 102 -1.78 -18.72 10.01
CA LYS A 102 -0.91 -19.45 9.06
C LYS A 102 -0.06 -20.50 9.77
N ALA A 103 -0.42 -20.85 11.01
CA ALA A 103 0.31 -21.82 11.82
C ALA A 103 0.29 -23.22 11.18
N LYS A 104 1.45 -23.87 11.15
CA LYS A 104 1.59 -25.24 10.64
C LYS A 104 0.81 -26.23 11.52
N GLY A 105 0.21 -27.23 10.88
CA GLY A 105 -0.46 -28.33 11.57
C GLY A 105 -1.88 -28.02 12.07
N LYS A 106 -2.44 -26.88 11.67
CA LYS A 106 -3.86 -26.54 11.85
C LYS A 106 -4.55 -26.47 10.50
N ASP A 107 -5.86 -26.64 10.49
CA ASP A 107 -6.69 -26.18 9.39
C ASP A 107 -6.73 -24.65 9.44
N ILE A 108 -5.99 -24.00 8.53
CA ILE A 108 -5.83 -22.54 8.56
C ILE A 108 -7.07 -21.79 8.09
N VAL A 109 -8.01 -22.45 7.42
CA VAL A 109 -9.31 -21.87 7.07
C VAL A 109 -10.17 -21.78 8.33
N LEU A 110 -10.35 -22.90 9.05
CA LEU A 110 -11.14 -22.93 10.29
C LEU A 110 -10.50 -22.14 11.44
N ALA A 111 -9.17 -22.06 11.48
CA ALA A 111 -8.46 -21.32 12.51
C ALA A 111 -8.48 -19.79 12.32
N SER A 112 -8.88 -19.31 11.14
CA SER A 112 -8.91 -17.88 10.79
C SER A 112 -10.30 -17.30 10.99
N ALA A 113 -10.39 -16.09 11.57
CA ALA A 113 -11.66 -15.40 11.77
C ALA A 113 -12.22 -14.72 10.51
N VAL A 114 -11.43 -14.57 9.44
CA VAL A 114 -11.91 -13.98 8.17
C VAL A 114 -13.18 -14.66 7.66
N ASN A 115 -14.12 -13.85 7.17
CA ASN A 115 -15.44 -14.29 6.77
C ASN A 115 -15.50 -14.71 5.29
N PHE A 116 -14.39 -15.22 4.75
CA PHE A 116 -14.30 -15.68 3.37
C PHE A 116 -14.87 -17.09 3.17
N TYR A 117 -14.90 -17.87 4.24
CA TYR A 117 -15.37 -19.24 4.27
C TYR A 117 -16.42 -19.41 5.37
N GLY A 118 -17.39 -20.29 5.14
CA GLY A 118 -18.34 -20.68 6.18
C GLY A 118 -17.62 -21.31 7.38
N PRO A 119 -18.20 -21.22 8.59
CA PRO A 119 -17.55 -21.69 9.84
C PRO A 119 -17.32 -23.21 9.89
N ASP A 120 -17.85 -23.95 8.93
CA ASP A 120 -17.77 -25.40 8.80
C ASP A 120 -17.05 -25.87 7.52
N VAL A 121 -16.40 -24.95 6.78
CA VAL A 121 -15.62 -25.26 5.57
C VAL A 121 -14.16 -25.49 5.96
N THR A 122 -13.61 -26.65 5.62
CA THR A 122 -12.20 -26.97 5.89
C THR A 122 -11.26 -26.46 4.80
N GLU A 123 -9.97 -26.33 5.11
CA GLU A 123 -8.92 -26.03 4.14
C GLU A 123 -8.92 -27.06 2.99
N GLU A 124 -9.02 -28.35 3.33
CA GLU A 124 -9.00 -29.43 2.34
C GLU A 124 -10.18 -29.31 1.37
N GLU A 125 -11.38 -29.10 1.89
CA GLU A 125 -12.60 -28.96 1.10
C GLU A 125 -12.54 -27.74 0.19
N ALA A 126 -12.11 -26.58 0.70
CA ALA A 126 -11.98 -25.35 -0.09
C ALA A 126 -10.96 -25.52 -1.23
N ARG A 127 -9.77 -26.07 -0.93
CA ARG A 127 -8.75 -26.34 -1.96
C ARG A 127 -9.24 -27.35 -3.01
N ALA A 128 -9.93 -28.40 -2.58
CA ALA A 128 -10.49 -29.40 -3.49
C ALA A 128 -11.56 -28.79 -4.39
N TYR A 129 -12.41 -27.92 -3.85
CA TYR A 129 -13.44 -27.22 -4.59
C TYR A 129 -12.84 -26.33 -5.70
N TYR A 130 -11.91 -25.43 -5.39
CA TYR A 130 -11.33 -24.56 -6.41
C TYR A 130 -10.48 -25.31 -7.44
N LYS A 131 -9.77 -26.35 -7.00
CA LYS A 131 -9.01 -27.21 -7.94
C LYS A 131 -9.91 -27.97 -8.92
N SER A 132 -11.18 -28.19 -8.57
CA SER A 132 -12.14 -28.86 -9.45
C SER A 132 -12.72 -27.95 -10.54
N ILE A 133 -12.56 -26.64 -10.41
CA ILE A 133 -13.04 -25.66 -11.39
C ILE A 133 -12.10 -25.66 -12.58
N ASN A 134 -12.64 -25.98 -13.75
CA ASN A 134 -11.89 -25.99 -14.99
C ASN A 134 -11.79 -24.55 -15.54
N VAL A 135 -10.57 -24.08 -15.74
CA VAL A 135 -10.26 -22.78 -16.33
C VAL A 135 -9.48 -22.97 -17.63
N ASP A 136 -9.47 -21.94 -18.48
CA ASP A 136 -8.57 -21.93 -19.63
C ASP A 136 -7.11 -21.98 -19.14
N PRO A 137 -6.27 -22.90 -19.63
CA PRO A 137 -4.88 -23.02 -19.17
C PRO A 137 -3.99 -21.86 -19.63
N ASN A 138 -4.35 -21.13 -20.67
CA ASN A 138 -3.59 -19.99 -21.20
C ASN A 138 -4.12 -18.65 -20.68
N GLU A 139 -5.43 -18.57 -20.46
CA GLU A 139 -6.13 -17.37 -19.97
C GLU A 139 -6.98 -17.69 -18.72
N PRO A 140 -6.36 -18.17 -17.62
CA PRO A 140 -7.11 -18.56 -16.43
C PRO A 140 -7.71 -17.34 -15.71
N ILE A 141 -8.99 -17.47 -15.34
CA ILE A 141 -9.65 -16.55 -14.40
C ILE A 141 -9.13 -16.75 -12.97
N GLU A 142 -9.24 -15.70 -12.15
CA GLU A 142 -8.90 -15.73 -10.71
C GLU A 142 -10.03 -16.41 -9.91
N VAL A 143 -10.08 -17.75 -9.97
CA VAL A 143 -11.13 -18.56 -9.34
C VAL A 143 -11.34 -18.18 -7.88
N GLY A 144 -12.60 -17.94 -7.51
CA GLY A 144 -12.99 -17.65 -6.14
C GLY A 144 -12.78 -16.20 -5.69
N LEU A 145 -12.13 -15.34 -6.48
CA LEU A 145 -11.74 -13.98 -6.07
C LEU A 145 -12.87 -13.17 -5.42
N ASN A 146 -14.09 -13.29 -5.93
CA ASN A 146 -15.23 -12.45 -5.56
C ASN A 146 -16.41 -13.23 -4.96
N SER A 147 -16.15 -14.20 -4.09
CA SER A 147 -17.22 -14.97 -3.46
C SER A 147 -16.87 -15.43 -2.05
N GLN A 148 -17.89 -15.63 -1.21
CA GLN A 148 -17.76 -16.39 0.02
C GLN A 148 -18.08 -17.87 -0.25
N LEU A 149 -17.27 -18.81 0.23
CA LEU A 149 -17.55 -20.25 0.07
C LEU A 149 -18.21 -20.80 1.34
N VAL A 150 -19.43 -21.31 1.22
CA VAL A 150 -20.22 -21.82 2.36
C VAL A 150 -20.75 -23.22 2.09
N LYS A 151 -21.16 -23.94 3.13
CA LYS A 151 -21.94 -25.17 2.99
C LYS A 151 -23.43 -24.89 3.07
N GLU A 152 -24.16 -25.24 2.02
CA GLU A 152 -25.62 -25.27 2.01
C GLU A 152 -26.12 -26.69 1.76
N ASN A 153 -26.90 -27.22 2.70
CA ASN A 153 -27.40 -28.61 2.64
C ASN A 153 -26.27 -29.64 2.43
N GLY A 154 -25.12 -29.41 3.07
CA GLY A 154 -23.94 -30.27 2.98
C GLY A 154 -23.14 -30.17 1.67
N LYS A 155 -23.44 -29.20 0.80
CA LYS A 155 -22.69 -28.95 -0.44
C LYS A 155 -22.02 -27.58 -0.38
N LEU A 156 -20.79 -27.52 -0.88
CA LEU A 156 -20.08 -26.26 -1.06
C LEU A 156 -20.72 -25.43 -2.18
N VAL A 157 -20.98 -24.16 -1.88
CA VAL A 157 -21.59 -23.19 -2.79
C VAL A 157 -20.92 -21.83 -2.60
N GLU A 158 -20.61 -21.17 -3.71
CA GLU A 158 -20.12 -19.80 -3.70
C GLU A 158 -21.26 -18.77 -3.64
N LYS A 159 -21.18 -17.86 -2.68
CA LYS A 159 -21.99 -16.66 -2.58
C LYS A 159 -21.24 -15.51 -3.22
N ALA A 160 -21.47 -15.31 -4.52
CA ALA A 160 -20.82 -14.27 -5.29
C ALA A 160 -21.13 -12.87 -4.75
N TYR A 161 -20.10 -12.02 -4.75
CA TYR A 161 -20.17 -10.61 -4.41
C TYR A 161 -20.65 -9.81 -5.62
N LYS A 162 -21.94 -9.50 -5.67
CA LYS A 162 -22.57 -8.85 -6.83
C LYS A 162 -23.93 -8.23 -6.49
N SER A 163 -24.47 -7.42 -7.39
CA SER A 163 -25.86 -6.96 -7.34
C SER A 163 -26.81 -8.16 -7.22
N GLY A 164 -27.76 -8.07 -6.28
CA GLY A 164 -28.67 -9.17 -5.95
C GLY A 164 -28.01 -10.40 -5.29
N GLY A 165 -26.69 -10.38 -5.04
CA GLY A 165 -25.94 -11.41 -4.33
C GLY A 165 -25.49 -10.99 -2.94
N LEU A 166 -24.41 -11.59 -2.45
CA LEU A 166 -23.77 -11.16 -1.20
C LEU A 166 -23.19 -9.76 -1.41
N TYR A 167 -23.40 -8.86 -0.43
CA TYR A 167 -23.10 -7.42 -0.52
C TYR A 167 -23.91 -6.62 -1.57
N GLY A 168 -24.98 -7.18 -2.15
CA GLY A 168 -25.79 -6.55 -3.21
C GLY A 168 -26.13 -5.06 -2.99
N PRO A 169 -26.67 -4.64 -1.82
CA PRO A 169 -26.98 -3.23 -1.59
C PRO A 169 -25.77 -2.29 -1.70
N ALA A 170 -24.59 -2.73 -1.26
CA ALA A 170 -23.36 -1.95 -1.41
C ALA A 170 -22.89 -1.94 -2.87
N MET A 171 -23.01 -3.08 -3.58
CA MET A 171 -22.72 -3.19 -5.01
C MET A 171 -23.59 -2.23 -5.84
N ASP A 172 -24.90 -2.17 -5.56
CA ASP A 172 -25.84 -1.29 -6.28
C ASP A 172 -25.46 0.19 -6.12
N GLN A 173 -25.03 0.59 -4.92
CA GLN A 173 -24.54 1.96 -4.69
C GLN A 173 -23.22 2.22 -5.40
N MET A 174 -22.31 1.26 -5.47
CA MET A 174 -21.08 1.40 -6.25
C MET A 174 -21.36 1.51 -7.74
N VAL A 175 -22.22 0.65 -8.28
CA VAL A 175 -22.67 0.68 -9.68
C VAL A 175 -23.30 2.04 -10.01
N TYR A 176 -24.17 2.58 -9.15
CA TYR A 176 -24.73 3.92 -9.34
C TYR A 176 -23.65 4.99 -9.51
N TRP A 177 -22.63 5.02 -8.64
CA TRP A 177 -21.55 6.01 -8.74
C TRP A 177 -20.63 5.78 -9.93
N LEU A 178 -20.37 4.52 -10.30
CA LEU A 178 -19.59 4.17 -11.49
C LEU A 178 -20.32 4.58 -12.77
N GLN A 179 -21.64 4.44 -12.85
CA GLN A 179 -22.43 4.93 -14.00
C GLN A 179 -22.33 6.45 -14.14
N LYS A 180 -22.32 7.19 -13.02
CA LYS A 180 -22.07 8.64 -13.04
C LYS A 180 -20.65 8.96 -13.51
N ALA A 181 -19.64 8.23 -13.02
CA ALA A 181 -18.25 8.41 -13.44
C ALA A 181 -18.04 8.08 -14.93
N GLN A 182 -18.67 7.03 -15.44
CA GLN A 182 -18.62 6.65 -16.85
C GLN A 182 -19.10 7.79 -17.77
N GLY A 183 -20.15 8.51 -17.36
CA GLY A 183 -20.70 9.64 -18.11
C GLY A 183 -19.79 10.88 -18.16
N VAL A 184 -18.71 10.90 -17.36
CA VAL A 184 -17.73 11.99 -17.31
C VAL A 184 -16.28 11.48 -17.45
N ALA A 185 -16.09 10.28 -17.99
CA ALA A 185 -14.78 9.71 -18.22
C ALA A 185 -13.97 10.60 -19.20
N GLU A 186 -12.66 10.70 -18.97
CA GLU A 186 -11.79 11.58 -19.76
C GLU A 186 -11.47 10.99 -21.14
N THR A 187 -11.51 9.66 -21.26
CA THR A 187 -11.23 8.93 -22.49
C THR A 187 -12.27 7.84 -22.76
N VAL A 188 -12.33 7.38 -24.01
CA VAL A 188 -13.22 6.28 -24.43
C VAL A 188 -12.81 4.98 -23.74
N GLU A 189 -11.51 4.76 -23.57
CA GLU A 189 -10.91 3.62 -22.90
C GLU A 189 -11.30 3.59 -21.41
N GLN A 190 -11.25 4.73 -20.72
CA GLN A 190 -11.74 4.85 -19.34
C GLN A 190 -13.23 4.53 -19.25
N ALA A 191 -14.07 5.12 -20.12
CA ALA A 191 -15.50 4.86 -20.14
C ALA A 191 -15.81 3.36 -20.37
N LYS A 192 -15.03 2.70 -21.23
CA LYS A 192 -15.14 1.26 -21.49
C LYS A 192 -14.73 0.43 -20.27
N ALA A 193 -13.60 0.76 -19.63
CA ALA A 193 -13.16 0.08 -18.40
C ALA A 193 -14.21 0.19 -17.29
N ILE A 194 -14.75 1.40 -17.04
CA ILE A 194 -15.81 1.60 -16.06
C ILE A 194 -17.06 0.78 -16.40
N GLY A 195 -17.43 0.70 -17.68
CA GLY A 195 -18.55 -0.14 -18.14
C GLY A 195 -18.37 -1.62 -17.83
N LEU A 196 -17.20 -2.18 -18.12
CA LEU A 196 -16.88 -3.58 -17.81
C LEU A 196 -16.87 -3.85 -16.30
N LEU A 197 -16.39 -2.89 -15.52
CA LEU A 197 -16.42 -2.98 -14.06
C LEU A 197 -17.85 -2.96 -13.49
N ILE A 198 -18.74 -2.17 -14.09
CA ILE A 198 -20.17 -2.19 -13.77
C ILE A 198 -20.76 -3.58 -14.09
N GLU A 199 -20.50 -4.11 -15.29
CA GLU A 199 -20.96 -5.45 -15.69
C GLU A 199 -20.45 -6.53 -14.71
N TYR A 200 -19.18 -6.44 -14.29
CA TYR A 200 -18.61 -7.31 -13.27
C TYR A 200 -19.37 -7.24 -11.93
N TYR A 201 -19.64 -6.03 -11.42
CA TYR A 201 -20.39 -5.88 -10.16
C TYR A 201 -21.86 -6.30 -10.28
N GLU A 202 -22.49 -6.17 -11.44
CA GLU A 202 -23.85 -6.63 -11.68
C GLU A 202 -23.94 -8.16 -11.79
N THR A 203 -22.96 -8.79 -12.45
CA THR A 203 -23.03 -10.22 -12.80
C THR A 203 -22.24 -11.14 -11.88
N GLY A 204 -21.17 -10.62 -11.26
CA GLY A 204 -20.14 -11.37 -10.54
C GLY A 204 -19.22 -12.21 -11.43
N ASP A 205 -19.21 -11.99 -12.75
CA ASP A 205 -18.46 -12.82 -13.71
C ASP A 205 -16.97 -12.48 -13.74
N LEU A 206 -16.12 -13.45 -13.39
CA LEU A 206 -14.66 -13.27 -13.39
C LEU A 206 -14.05 -13.08 -14.78
N HIS A 207 -14.74 -13.49 -15.86
CA HIS A 207 -14.31 -13.13 -17.21
C HIS A 207 -14.49 -11.63 -17.47
N LYS A 208 -15.52 -11.00 -16.90
CA LYS A 208 -15.72 -9.54 -16.96
C LYS A 208 -14.68 -8.79 -16.14
N TRP A 209 -14.23 -9.38 -15.05
CA TRP A 209 -13.08 -8.87 -14.29
C TRP A 209 -11.80 -8.89 -15.13
N ASP A 210 -11.50 -10.00 -15.82
CA ASP A 210 -10.34 -10.08 -16.71
C ASP A 210 -10.47 -9.09 -17.89
N GLU A 211 -11.62 -9.01 -18.56
CA GLU A 211 -11.89 -8.02 -19.61
C GLU A 211 -11.65 -6.58 -19.11
N TYR A 212 -12.17 -6.26 -17.91
CA TYR A 212 -11.93 -4.99 -17.24
C TYR A 212 -10.43 -4.75 -17.02
N ALA A 213 -9.72 -5.71 -16.44
CA ALA A 213 -8.31 -5.59 -16.10
C ALA A 213 -7.44 -5.36 -17.35
N ILE A 214 -7.76 -6.01 -18.48
CA ILE A 214 -7.08 -5.82 -19.78
C ILE A 214 -7.29 -4.41 -20.33
N VAL A 215 -8.52 -3.89 -20.27
CA VAL A 215 -8.82 -2.54 -20.77
C VAL A 215 -8.23 -1.49 -19.84
N TRP A 216 -8.36 -1.70 -18.53
CA TRP A 216 -7.82 -0.80 -17.51
C TRP A 216 -6.30 -0.70 -17.60
N SER A 217 -5.55 -1.81 -17.73
CA SER A 217 -4.08 -1.78 -17.81
C SER A 217 -3.57 -0.96 -19.00
N LYS A 218 -4.32 -0.93 -20.10
CA LYS A 218 -4.03 -0.15 -21.33
C LYS A 218 -4.54 1.29 -21.27
N SER A 219 -5.49 1.60 -20.40
CA SER A 219 -6.04 2.95 -20.22
C SER A 219 -5.04 3.81 -19.43
N THR A 220 -4.00 4.31 -20.10
CA THR A 220 -2.92 5.08 -19.47
C THR A 220 -3.04 6.59 -19.58
N ASP A 221 -3.96 7.07 -20.42
CA ASP A 221 -4.27 8.47 -20.65
C ASP A 221 -5.32 8.99 -19.66
N GLY A 222 -5.41 10.32 -19.53
CA GLY A 222 -6.26 11.01 -18.56
C GLY A 222 -5.50 11.46 -17.32
N ALA A 223 -6.17 12.26 -16.49
CA ALA A 223 -5.68 12.75 -15.21
C ALA A 223 -6.08 11.87 -14.04
N VAL A 224 -7.18 11.13 -14.14
CA VAL A 224 -7.75 10.32 -13.05
C VAL A 224 -7.59 8.84 -13.37
N ASP A 225 -7.13 8.07 -12.39
CA ASP A 225 -7.11 6.61 -12.42
C ASP A 225 -7.73 6.06 -11.11
N TRP A 226 -8.03 4.77 -11.08
CA TRP A 226 -8.65 4.14 -9.93
C TRP A 226 -8.24 2.69 -9.78
N ILE A 227 -8.32 2.23 -8.54
CA ILE A 227 -8.39 0.81 -8.19
C ILE A 227 -9.67 0.69 -7.39
N THR A 228 -10.56 -0.22 -7.77
CA THR A 228 -11.77 -0.53 -6.99
C THR A 228 -12.27 -1.92 -7.35
N GLY A 229 -12.35 -2.82 -6.38
CA GLY A 229 -12.62 -4.23 -6.64
C GLY A 229 -12.24 -5.12 -5.47
N PHE A 230 -12.31 -6.43 -5.70
CA PHE A 230 -11.76 -7.46 -4.84
C PHE A 230 -10.38 -7.82 -5.39
N VAL A 231 -9.31 -7.28 -4.80
CA VAL A 231 -8.01 -7.21 -5.47
C VAL A 231 -6.97 -8.09 -4.81
N GLU A 232 -6.63 -7.79 -3.56
CA GLU A 232 -5.51 -8.44 -2.87
C GLU A 232 -5.98 -9.62 -2.03
N VAL A 233 -5.24 -10.73 -2.09
CA VAL A 233 -5.61 -11.99 -1.43
C VAL A 233 -4.89 -12.22 -0.09
N TYR A 234 -4.23 -11.19 0.47
CA TYR A 234 -3.39 -11.32 1.66
C TYR A 234 -4.16 -11.77 2.91
N ASN A 235 -5.43 -11.34 3.02
CA ASN A 235 -6.30 -11.68 4.14
C ASN A 235 -6.89 -13.09 4.03
N ASP A 236 -6.77 -13.77 2.89
CA ASP A 236 -7.20 -15.16 2.76
C ASP A 236 -6.08 -16.11 3.22
N PRO A 237 -6.31 -17.00 4.22
CA PRO A 237 -5.32 -17.98 4.63
C PRO A 237 -4.84 -18.90 3.49
N ILE A 238 -5.65 -19.11 2.44
CA ILE A 238 -5.32 -19.96 1.30
C ILE A 238 -5.24 -19.20 -0.05
N ALA A 239 -5.31 -17.87 -0.03
CA ALA A 239 -5.03 -16.96 -1.14
C ALA A 239 -5.89 -17.11 -2.42
N TYR A 240 -7.18 -17.42 -2.30
CA TYR A 240 -8.17 -17.38 -3.38
C TYR A 240 -9.08 -16.15 -3.34
N LYS A 241 -9.24 -15.50 -2.19
CA LYS A 241 -10.29 -14.49 -1.95
C LYS A 241 -9.74 -13.07 -1.89
N GLY A 242 -10.29 -12.18 -2.69
CA GLY A 242 -9.90 -10.78 -2.74
C GLY A 242 -10.56 -9.96 -1.64
N SER A 243 -9.75 -9.21 -0.88
CA SER A 243 -10.22 -8.10 -0.05
C SER A 243 -10.80 -7.00 -0.94
N TYR A 244 -11.93 -6.40 -0.52
CA TYR A 244 -12.44 -5.20 -1.18
C TYR A 244 -11.56 -4.00 -0.84
N GLU A 245 -11.14 -3.26 -1.86
CA GLU A 245 -10.41 -1.99 -1.71
C GLU A 245 -10.85 -0.95 -2.73
N THR A 246 -10.52 0.31 -2.45
CA THR A 246 -10.63 1.41 -3.41
C THR A 246 -9.54 2.43 -3.18
N ILE A 247 -8.89 2.87 -4.25
CA ILE A 247 -7.92 3.97 -4.29
C ILE A 247 -8.27 4.82 -5.52
N VAL A 248 -8.73 6.06 -5.31
CA VAL A 248 -8.92 7.03 -6.39
C VAL A 248 -7.68 7.89 -6.49
N GLN A 249 -7.12 7.99 -7.69
CA GLN A 249 -5.79 8.54 -7.94
C GLN A 249 -5.87 9.65 -8.96
N ILE A 250 -5.05 10.68 -8.77
CA ILE A 250 -4.90 11.80 -9.69
C ILE A 250 -3.44 11.85 -10.10
N LYS A 251 -3.16 11.95 -11.40
CA LYS A 251 -1.81 12.15 -11.94
C LYS A 251 -1.12 13.29 -11.20
N ASP A 252 0.09 13.05 -10.71
CA ASP A 252 0.92 14.14 -10.20
C ASP A 252 1.48 14.92 -11.41
N PHE A 253 0.82 16.02 -11.76
CA PHE A 253 1.22 16.85 -12.88
C PHE A 253 2.56 17.54 -12.67
N ASP A 254 2.96 17.81 -11.42
CA ASP A 254 4.26 18.43 -11.14
C ASP A 254 5.38 17.42 -11.30
N MET A 255 5.24 16.26 -10.67
CA MET A 255 6.19 15.17 -10.80
C MET A 255 6.27 14.67 -12.25
N SER A 256 5.15 14.54 -12.94
CA SER A 256 5.12 14.13 -14.35
C SER A 256 5.90 15.10 -15.25
N ARG A 257 5.76 16.42 -15.04
CA ARG A 257 6.51 17.42 -15.81
C ARG A 257 8.01 17.31 -15.54
N LYS A 258 8.41 17.10 -14.28
CA LYS A 258 9.82 16.90 -13.91
C LYS A 258 10.39 15.64 -14.56
N MET A 259 9.67 14.52 -14.47
CA MET A 259 10.06 13.25 -15.10
C MET A 259 10.17 13.35 -16.63
N GLU A 260 9.27 14.08 -17.28
CA GLU A 260 9.31 14.29 -18.74
C GLU A 260 10.57 15.06 -19.15
N VAL A 261 10.93 16.11 -18.42
CA VAL A 261 12.18 16.85 -18.62
C VAL A 261 13.39 15.94 -18.42
N LEU A 262 13.42 15.13 -17.35
CA LEU A 262 14.51 14.19 -17.09
C LEU A 262 14.63 13.12 -18.18
N SER A 263 13.51 12.51 -18.57
CA SER A 263 13.46 11.46 -19.60
C SER A 263 13.92 11.99 -20.97
N SER A 264 13.49 13.21 -21.34
CA SER A 264 13.92 13.87 -22.58
C SER A 264 15.41 14.21 -22.59
N ASN A 265 16.04 14.29 -21.41
CA ASN A 265 17.47 14.54 -21.24
C ASN A 265 18.23 13.30 -20.75
N ALA A 266 17.62 12.11 -20.76
CA ALA A 266 18.21 10.89 -20.18
C ALA A 266 19.61 10.59 -20.75
N GLN A 267 19.80 10.82 -22.06
CA GLN A 267 21.11 10.64 -22.69
C GLN A 267 22.17 11.59 -22.16
N TRP A 268 21.82 12.84 -21.83
CA TRP A 268 22.76 13.79 -21.23
C TRP A 268 23.23 13.28 -19.86
N PHE A 269 22.32 12.76 -19.04
CA PHE A 269 22.65 12.16 -17.75
C PHE A 269 23.51 10.90 -17.90
N GLU A 270 23.29 10.07 -18.92
CA GLU A 270 24.15 8.90 -19.17
C GLU A 270 25.57 9.32 -19.59
N ASP A 271 25.67 10.21 -20.59
CA ASP A 271 26.93 10.63 -21.19
C ASP A 271 27.84 11.35 -20.18
N ASN A 272 27.23 12.17 -19.31
CA ASN A 272 27.93 12.97 -18.29
C ASN A 272 28.01 12.25 -16.94
N SER A 273 27.62 10.97 -16.86
CA SER A 273 27.71 10.20 -15.62
C SER A 273 29.18 9.91 -15.26
N PRO A 274 29.48 9.73 -13.96
CA PRO A 274 30.82 9.34 -13.51
C PRO A 274 31.14 7.86 -13.79
N LEU A 275 30.25 7.14 -14.50
CA LEU A 275 30.49 5.76 -14.92
C LEU A 275 31.69 5.68 -15.87
N MET A 276 32.34 4.51 -15.91
CA MET A 276 33.34 4.23 -16.94
C MET A 276 32.66 4.20 -18.31
N ASP A 277 33.35 4.64 -19.36
CA ASP A 277 32.75 4.75 -20.70
C ASP A 277 32.23 3.39 -21.23
N GLU A 278 32.87 2.28 -20.87
CA GLU A 278 32.41 0.93 -21.22
C GLU A 278 31.07 0.54 -20.54
N HIS A 279 30.75 1.15 -19.39
CA HIS A 279 29.50 0.91 -18.66
C HIS A 279 28.40 1.89 -19.05
N LYS A 280 28.65 2.86 -19.93
CA LYS A 280 27.62 3.78 -20.43
C LYS A 280 26.88 3.20 -21.63
N LYS A 281 25.58 3.40 -21.69
CA LYS A 281 24.75 3.06 -22.86
C LYS A 281 24.96 4.08 -23.98
N GLU A 282 25.18 3.58 -25.19
CA GLU A 282 25.18 4.43 -26.40
C GLU A 282 23.84 5.14 -26.60
N LYS A 283 22.74 4.46 -26.24
CA LYS A 283 21.38 5.02 -26.28
C LYS A 283 20.62 4.60 -25.02
N VAL A 284 20.18 5.58 -24.25
CA VAL A 284 19.28 5.39 -23.11
C VAL A 284 17.96 6.11 -23.35
N THR A 285 16.89 5.47 -22.94
CA THR A 285 15.57 6.08 -22.82
C THR A 285 15.21 6.09 -21.34
N GLY A 286 14.77 7.25 -20.83
CA GLY A 286 14.30 7.34 -19.45
C GLY A 286 13.11 6.40 -19.21
N VAL A 287 13.03 5.87 -18.00
CA VAL A 287 11.91 5.00 -17.61
C VAL A 287 10.69 5.87 -17.27
N SER A 288 9.51 5.47 -17.77
CA SER A 288 8.26 6.10 -17.35
C SER A 288 7.87 5.52 -15.99
N TYR A 289 8.12 6.29 -14.92
CA TYR A 289 7.61 6.01 -13.59
C TYR A 289 6.33 6.81 -13.35
N LYS A 290 5.27 6.19 -12.83
CA LYS A 290 4.00 6.88 -12.57
C LYS A 290 3.84 7.16 -11.08
N THR A 291 4.04 8.41 -10.69
CA THR A 291 3.65 8.93 -9.38
C THR A 291 2.27 9.57 -9.47
N VAL A 292 1.41 9.28 -8.49
CA VAL A 292 0.05 9.78 -8.40
C VAL A 292 -0.23 10.33 -7.01
N ASN A 293 -1.23 11.20 -6.92
CA ASN A 293 -1.78 11.69 -5.67
C ASN A 293 -3.10 10.97 -5.37
N VAL A 294 -3.21 10.40 -4.19
CA VAL A 294 -4.43 9.77 -3.69
C VAL A 294 -5.46 10.84 -3.34
N ALA A 295 -6.63 10.77 -3.96
CA ALA A 295 -7.77 11.63 -3.69
C ALA A 295 -8.73 11.04 -2.63
N GLY A 296 -8.78 9.71 -2.52
CA GLY A 296 -9.58 9.04 -1.51
C GLY A 296 -9.42 7.53 -1.54
N GLU A 297 -9.54 6.92 -0.36
CA GLU A 297 -9.37 5.48 -0.15
C GLU A 297 -10.55 4.88 0.62
N ALA A 298 -10.79 3.59 0.43
CA ALA A 298 -11.73 2.81 1.23
C ALA A 298 -11.35 1.32 1.18
N GLY A 299 -11.97 0.53 2.04
CA GLY A 299 -11.71 -0.92 2.07
C GLY A 299 -10.34 -1.23 2.69
N ASP A 300 -9.65 -2.23 2.16
CA ASP A 300 -8.34 -2.68 2.67
C ASP A 300 -7.21 -1.65 2.47
N ALA A 301 -7.45 -0.61 1.67
CA ALA A 301 -6.51 0.50 1.46
C ALA A 301 -6.71 1.67 2.46
N SER A 302 -7.58 1.56 3.47
CA SER A 302 -7.81 2.65 4.43
C SER A 302 -8.26 2.16 5.80
N PRO A 303 -7.79 2.74 6.92
CA PRO A 303 -6.84 3.85 7.01
C PRO A 303 -5.35 3.44 6.95
N ALA A 304 -5.04 2.15 7.06
CA ALA A 304 -3.70 1.65 6.75
C ALA A 304 -3.60 1.43 5.24
N THR A 305 -2.81 2.25 4.55
CA THR A 305 -2.73 2.26 3.08
C THR A 305 -1.34 1.79 2.60
N PRO A 306 -1.22 1.15 1.42
CA PRO A 306 0.07 0.95 0.78
C PRO A 306 0.71 2.28 0.38
N ILE A 307 2.00 2.26 0.04
CA ILE A 307 2.71 3.41 -0.56
C ILE A 307 2.87 3.28 -2.08
N GLY A 308 2.58 2.10 -2.63
CA GLY A 308 2.63 1.80 -4.05
C GLY A 308 1.89 0.51 -4.36
N VAL A 309 1.44 0.37 -5.59
CA VAL A 309 0.60 -0.75 -6.05
C VAL A 309 0.99 -1.15 -7.47
N ASN A 310 0.88 -2.44 -7.80
CA ASN A 310 1.26 -2.97 -9.10
C ASN A 310 0.24 -4.00 -9.61
N LEU A 311 -0.66 -3.56 -10.49
CA LEU A 311 -1.86 -4.30 -10.88
C LEU A 311 -2.02 -4.41 -12.40
N PRO A 312 -2.83 -5.37 -12.91
CA PRO A 312 -3.60 -6.38 -12.17
C PRO A 312 -2.72 -7.49 -11.57
N ASN A 313 -3.29 -8.33 -10.71
CA ASN A 313 -2.61 -9.48 -10.11
C ASN A 313 -2.50 -10.68 -11.07
N ASN A 314 -3.49 -10.86 -11.96
CA ASN A 314 -3.52 -11.98 -12.89
C ASN A 314 -2.28 -12.02 -13.82
N VAL A 315 -1.47 -13.08 -13.68
CA VAL A 315 -0.13 -13.20 -14.30
C VAL A 315 -0.20 -13.15 -15.83
N TRP A 316 -1.12 -13.87 -16.46
CA TRP A 316 -1.18 -13.92 -17.92
C TRP A 316 -1.55 -12.54 -18.50
N ILE A 317 -2.44 -11.80 -17.84
CA ILE A 317 -2.81 -10.43 -18.25
C ILE A 317 -1.57 -9.53 -18.16
N ARG A 318 -0.80 -9.64 -17.08
CA ARG A 318 0.44 -8.85 -16.92
C ARG A 318 1.46 -9.17 -18.01
N GLU A 319 1.64 -10.45 -18.33
CA GLU A 319 2.61 -10.90 -19.33
C GLU A 319 2.21 -10.50 -20.76
N VAL A 320 0.92 -10.59 -21.12
CA VAL A 320 0.44 -10.35 -22.49
C VAL A 320 0.01 -8.90 -22.73
N HIS A 321 -0.53 -8.24 -21.70
CA HIS A 321 -1.17 -6.93 -21.80
C HIS A 321 -0.51 -5.84 -20.96
N GLY A 322 0.45 -6.20 -20.11
CA GLY A 322 1.17 -5.28 -19.23
C GLY A 322 0.47 -5.04 -17.89
N SER A 323 1.14 -4.27 -17.03
CA SER A 323 0.65 -3.86 -15.72
C SER A 323 0.86 -2.36 -15.51
N LYS A 324 0.16 -1.79 -14.52
CA LYS A 324 0.41 -0.45 -14.01
C LYS A 324 1.06 -0.55 -12.64
N SER A 325 2.27 -0.02 -12.53
CA SER A 325 2.94 0.21 -11.25
C SER A 325 2.85 1.68 -10.92
N VAL A 326 2.28 2.02 -9.76
CA VAL A 326 2.10 3.41 -9.33
C VAL A 326 2.59 3.61 -7.90
N SER A 327 3.18 4.77 -7.67
CA SER A 327 3.63 5.23 -6.36
C SER A 327 2.68 6.32 -5.84
N LEU A 328 2.21 6.18 -4.59
CA LEU A 328 1.24 7.06 -3.96
C LEU A 328 1.98 8.25 -3.32
N GLY A 329 2.34 9.23 -4.14
CA GLY A 329 3.28 10.30 -3.80
C GLY A 329 2.89 11.14 -2.58
N ASN A 330 1.63 11.56 -2.49
CA ASN A 330 1.15 12.33 -1.33
C ASN A 330 1.05 11.51 -0.04
N ILE A 331 0.85 10.19 -0.12
CA ILE A 331 0.91 9.30 1.05
C ILE A 331 2.35 9.18 1.54
N ILE A 332 3.31 8.96 0.63
CA ILE A 332 4.74 8.93 0.94
C ILE A 332 5.18 10.27 1.57
N GLU A 333 4.77 11.39 0.97
CA GLU A 333 5.03 12.74 1.49
C GLU A 333 4.43 12.94 2.88
N ALA A 334 3.20 12.45 3.13
CA ALA A 334 2.58 12.51 4.44
C ALA A 334 3.36 11.70 5.49
N TYR A 335 3.80 10.48 5.17
CA TYR A 335 4.65 9.67 6.06
C TYR A 335 6.00 10.36 6.36
N GLY A 336 6.61 10.97 5.35
CA GLY A 336 7.85 11.74 5.51
C GLY A 336 7.65 12.98 6.39
N SER A 337 6.49 13.63 6.27
CA SER A 337 6.17 14.89 6.96
C SER A 337 5.54 14.68 8.35
N SER A 338 5.01 13.50 8.67
CA SER A 338 4.30 13.22 9.92
C SER A 338 5.21 12.93 11.12
N GLY A 339 6.51 13.19 11.02
CA GLY A 339 7.41 13.17 12.17
C GLY A 339 6.99 14.18 13.24
N SER A 340 7.29 13.90 14.51
CA SER A 340 7.06 14.89 15.57
C SER A 340 7.78 16.21 15.24
N SER A 341 7.15 17.34 15.58
CA SER A 341 7.59 18.72 15.29
C SER A 341 8.85 19.17 16.03
N GLY A 342 9.84 18.29 16.11
CA GLY A 342 11.14 18.49 16.74
C GLY A 342 12.21 17.50 16.30
N ARG A 343 11.88 16.50 15.45
CA ARG A 343 12.89 15.52 14.99
C ARG A 343 13.95 16.19 14.13
N LEU A 344 13.54 17.08 13.23
CA LEU A 344 14.45 17.88 12.41
C LEU A 344 15.36 18.71 13.33
N GLU A 345 14.77 19.45 14.26
CA GLU A 345 15.48 20.30 15.21
C GLU A 345 16.42 19.52 16.16
N GLU A 346 16.11 18.26 16.48
CA GLU A 346 16.94 17.46 17.38
C GLU A 346 18.17 16.86 16.68
N PHE A 347 18.02 16.44 15.41
CA PHE A 347 19.01 15.63 14.70
C PHE A 347 19.69 16.33 13.52
N ALA A 348 19.25 17.51 13.10
CA ALA A 348 20.02 18.35 12.20
C ALA A 348 21.32 18.81 12.86
N PHE A 349 22.36 19.02 12.05
CA PHE A 349 23.67 19.47 12.48
C PHE A 349 23.64 20.90 13.02
N ASP A 350 22.96 21.82 12.32
CA ASP A 350 22.86 23.23 12.69
C ASP A 350 21.57 23.92 12.18
N ASP A 351 21.43 25.20 12.51
CA ASP A 351 20.28 26.02 12.11
C ASP A 351 20.20 26.24 10.59
N GLU A 352 21.31 26.12 9.86
CA GLU A 352 21.34 26.26 8.40
C GLU A 352 20.73 25.03 7.74
N GLU A 353 21.10 23.81 8.16
CA GLU A 353 20.47 22.56 7.71
C GLU A 353 18.96 22.58 7.98
N ILE A 354 18.53 23.04 9.16
CA ILE A 354 17.10 23.15 9.51
C ILE A 354 16.38 24.10 8.55
N ALA A 355 16.98 25.27 8.24
CA ALA A 355 16.38 26.25 7.34
C ALA A 355 16.31 25.71 5.90
N LEU A 356 17.37 25.05 5.43
CA LEU A 356 17.42 24.46 4.10
C LEU A 356 16.42 23.31 3.94
N GLU A 357 16.30 22.42 4.93
CA GLU A 357 15.32 21.33 4.90
C GLU A 357 13.89 21.88 4.82
N LYS A 358 13.57 22.91 5.62
CA LYS A 358 12.24 23.53 5.62
C LYS A 358 11.89 24.22 4.30
N GLU A 359 12.88 24.81 3.63
CA GLU A 359 12.66 25.55 2.38
C GLU A 359 12.76 24.66 1.12
N TYR A 360 13.69 23.70 1.10
CA TYR A 360 14.04 22.92 -0.09
C TYR A 360 13.84 21.41 0.04
N GLY A 361 13.74 20.85 1.25
CA GLY A 361 13.71 19.40 1.50
C GLY A 361 12.62 18.66 0.72
N ALA A 362 11.38 19.15 0.75
CA ALA A 362 10.29 18.53 0.01
C ALA A 362 10.49 18.53 -1.53
N LEU A 363 11.14 19.55 -2.09
CA LEU A 363 11.49 19.58 -3.50
C LEU A 363 12.65 18.65 -3.80
N ALA A 364 13.66 18.63 -2.92
CA ALA A 364 14.81 17.76 -2.98
C ALA A 364 14.40 16.28 -3.00
N ASP A 365 13.53 15.84 -2.08
CA ASP A 365 13.03 14.46 -2.02
C ASP A 365 12.29 14.04 -3.29
N LYS A 366 11.40 14.90 -3.79
CA LYS A 366 10.68 14.66 -5.05
C LYS A 366 11.64 14.55 -6.22
N LEU A 367 12.65 15.41 -6.30
CA LEU A 367 13.59 15.40 -7.40
C LEU A 367 14.60 14.25 -7.30
N HIS A 368 15.03 13.88 -6.09
CA HIS A 368 15.84 12.68 -5.84
C HIS A 368 15.12 11.43 -6.35
N THR A 369 13.85 11.26 -5.94
CA THR A 369 12.98 10.17 -6.42
C THR A 369 12.86 10.19 -7.94
N ALA A 370 12.66 11.37 -8.55
CA ALA A 370 12.56 11.49 -10.00
C ALA A 370 13.84 11.03 -10.71
N LEU A 371 15.00 11.45 -10.20
CA LEU A 371 16.30 11.08 -10.75
C LEU A 371 16.58 9.58 -10.54
N HIS A 372 16.32 9.05 -9.35
CA HIS A 372 16.45 7.63 -9.01
C HIS A 372 15.67 6.75 -10.00
N GLU A 373 14.37 7.05 -10.18
CA GLU A 373 13.45 6.22 -10.95
C GLU A 373 13.63 6.37 -12.47
N VAL A 374 13.79 7.60 -12.97
CA VAL A 374 13.77 7.87 -14.42
C VAL A 374 15.12 7.63 -15.08
N VAL A 375 16.22 8.02 -14.43
CA VAL A 375 17.57 7.97 -15.01
C VAL A 375 18.54 7.11 -14.18
N GLY A 376 18.32 6.95 -12.88
CA GLY A 376 19.11 6.09 -12.00
C GLY A 376 19.00 4.64 -12.42
N HIS A 377 17.81 4.02 -12.30
CA HIS A 377 17.60 2.64 -12.77
C HIS A 377 17.84 2.45 -14.27
N ALA A 378 17.57 3.47 -15.08
CA ALA A 378 17.74 3.41 -16.53
C ALA A 378 19.22 3.46 -16.97
N SER A 379 20.10 4.02 -16.15
CA SER A 379 21.51 4.22 -16.50
C SER A 379 22.34 2.95 -16.42
N GLY A 380 23.43 2.94 -17.19
CA GLY A 380 24.48 1.94 -17.09
C GLY A 380 24.14 0.59 -17.73
N GLN A 381 25.17 -0.08 -18.25
CA GLN A 381 25.09 -1.41 -18.84
C GLN A 381 26.11 -2.38 -18.23
N ILE A 382 25.78 -3.66 -18.31
CA ILE A 382 26.63 -4.76 -17.83
C ILE A 382 27.59 -5.14 -18.96
N ASN A 383 28.86 -5.39 -18.61
CA ASN A 383 29.88 -5.85 -19.55
C ASN A 383 29.48 -7.20 -20.20
N GLU A 384 29.85 -7.34 -21.48
CA GLU A 384 29.57 -8.56 -22.24
C GLU A 384 30.17 -9.80 -21.53
N GLY A 385 29.38 -10.87 -21.41
CA GLY A 385 29.79 -12.11 -20.73
C GLY A 385 29.62 -12.12 -19.21
N VAL A 386 29.15 -11.05 -18.58
CA VAL A 386 28.77 -11.03 -17.16
C VAL A 386 27.29 -11.44 -17.01
N ALA A 387 27.04 -12.40 -16.11
CA ALA A 387 25.69 -12.88 -15.80
C ALA A 387 24.83 -11.79 -15.12
N THR A 388 23.51 -11.97 -15.10
CA THR A 388 22.59 -10.94 -14.59
C THR A 388 22.87 -10.60 -13.11
N PRO A 389 22.49 -9.41 -12.61
CA PRO A 389 22.70 -9.04 -11.21
C PRO A 389 22.04 -10.02 -10.24
N LYS A 390 20.93 -10.64 -10.64
CA LYS A 390 20.26 -11.69 -9.84
C LYS A 390 21.17 -12.89 -9.61
N GLU A 391 21.92 -13.29 -10.64
CA GLU A 391 22.82 -14.45 -10.60
C GLU A 391 24.15 -14.13 -9.91
N THR A 392 24.66 -12.92 -10.12
CA THR A 392 25.98 -12.50 -9.62
C THR A 392 25.94 -11.94 -8.19
N LEU A 393 24.98 -11.05 -7.89
CA LEU A 393 24.87 -10.37 -6.59
C LEU A 393 23.96 -11.10 -5.59
N LYS A 394 23.10 -12.01 -6.05
CA LYS A 394 22.23 -12.85 -5.21
C LYS A 394 21.41 -11.99 -4.23
N SER A 395 21.54 -12.24 -2.93
CA SER A 395 20.83 -11.51 -1.86
C SER A 395 21.25 -10.04 -1.72
N TYR A 396 22.34 -9.61 -2.34
CA TYR A 396 22.75 -8.20 -2.35
C TYR A 396 22.21 -7.43 -3.56
N LYS A 397 21.59 -8.13 -4.52
CA LYS A 397 21.16 -7.53 -5.79
C LYS A 397 20.27 -6.30 -5.58
N SER A 398 19.25 -6.42 -4.75
CA SER A 398 18.30 -5.33 -4.49
C SER A 398 18.99 -4.17 -3.78
N THR A 399 19.60 -4.41 -2.61
CA THR A 399 20.37 -3.37 -1.89
C THR A 399 21.36 -2.61 -2.80
N ILE A 400 22.14 -3.31 -3.64
CA ILE A 400 23.14 -2.68 -4.51
C ILE A 400 22.50 -1.90 -5.67
N GLU A 401 21.44 -2.43 -6.28
CA GLU A 401 20.74 -1.75 -7.38
C GLU A 401 20.06 -0.46 -6.89
N GLU A 402 19.44 -0.51 -5.71
CA GLU A 402 18.85 0.66 -5.07
C GLU A 402 19.91 1.71 -4.71
N GLY A 403 21.02 1.29 -4.08
CA GLY A 403 22.11 2.21 -3.74
C GLY A 403 22.78 2.82 -4.97
N ARG A 404 22.85 2.10 -6.09
CA ARG A 404 23.34 2.62 -7.38
C ARG A 404 22.42 3.72 -7.91
N ALA A 405 21.10 3.49 -7.91
CA ALA A 405 20.12 4.48 -8.37
C ALA A 405 20.08 5.70 -7.44
N ASP A 406 20.16 5.50 -6.11
CA ASP A 406 20.24 6.58 -5.12
C ASP A 406 21.51 7.43 -5.33
N LEU A 407 22.67 6.80 -5.54
CA LEU A 407 23.92 7.51 -5.83
C LEU A 407 23.84 8.32 -7.12
N PHE A 408 23.22 7.77 -8.16
CA PHE A 408 23.01 8.50 -9.42
C PHE A 408 22.14 9.74 -9.20
N GLY A 409 21.04 9.59 -8.44
CA GLY A 409 20.16 10.70 -8.10
C GLY A 409 20.84 11.76 -7.25
N LEU A 410 21.57 11.36 -6.20
CA LEU A 410 22.33 12.27 -5.34
C LEU A 410 23.40 13.02 -6.14
N TYR A 411 24.17 12.32 -6.99
CA TYR A 411 25.20 12.96 -7.81
C TYR A 411 24.65 14.12 -8.64
N TYR A 412 23.51 13.92 -9.32
CA TYR A 412 22.90 14.94 -10.16
C TYR A 412 22.10 16.00 -9.42
N LEU A 413 21.65 15.74 -8.19
CA LEU A 413 21.02 16.76 -7.34
C LEU A 413 21.92 17.96 -7.08
N MET A 414 23.24 17.74 -7.06
CA MET A 414 24.26 18.78 -6.93
C MET A 414 24.81 19.26 -8.29
N ASP A 415 24.08 19.07 -9.39
CA ASP A 415 24.48 19.52 -10.72
C ASP A 415 23.70 20.78 -11.15
N PRO A 416 24.38 21.86 -11.61
CA PRO A 416 23.72 23.06 -12.12
C PRO A 416 22.77 22.81 -13.30
N LYS A 417 22.91 21.69 -14.00
CA LYS A 417 22.02 21.29 -15.08
C LYS A 417 20.55 21.26 -14.65
N LEU A 418 20.26 20.93 -13.39
CA LEU A 418 18.88 20.92 -12.90
C LEU A 418 18.25 22.32 -12.91
N GLU A 419 19.02 23.37 -12.63
CA GLU A 419 18.56 24.76 -12.75
C GLU A 419 18.41 25.17 -14.21
N GLU A 420 19.37 24.78 -15.08
CA GLU A 420 19.29 25.03 -16.53
C GLU A 420 18.03 24.39 -17.17
N LEU A 421 17.65 23.21 -16.69
CA LEU A 421 16.45 22.49 -17.13
C LEU A 421 15.17 23.02 -16.48
N GLY A 422 15.26 24.00 -15.57
CA GLY A 422 14.12 24.61 -14.87
C GLY A 422 13.47 23.71 -13.82
N LEU A 423 14.16 22.67 -13.36
CA LEU A 423 13.67 21.74 -12.34
C LEU A 423 13.78 22.31 -10.92
N VAL A 424 14.74 23.22 -10.70
CA VAL A 424 15.02 23.91 -9.44
C VAL A 424 15.32 25.38 -9.70
N LYS A 425 15.17 26.22 -8.66
CA LYS A 425 15.55 27.65 -8.71
C LYS A 425 16.95 27.94 -8.17
N ASP A 426 17.42 27.08 -7.28
CA ASP A 426 18.75 27.14 -6.65
C ASP A 426 19.20 25.69 -6.47
N TRP A 427 19.93 25.18 -7.47
CA TRP A 427 20.37 23.77 -7.45
C TRP A 427 21.26 23.48 -6.25
N LYS A 428 22.06 24.46 -5.81
CA LYS A 428 23.04 24.26 -4.75
C LYS A 428 22.33 24.09 -3.41
N LYS A 429 21.38 24.96 -3.07
CA LYS A 429 20.61 24.81 -1.82
C LYS A 429 19.72 23.57 -1.83
N THR A 430 19.11 23.27 -2.98
CA THR A 430 18.27 22.07 -3.13
C THR A 430 19.09 20.80 -2.95
N GLY A 431 20.26 20.72 -3.60
CA GLY A 431 21.15 19.58 -3.47
C GLY A 431 21.78 19.46 -2.07
N THR A 432 22.13 20.59 -1.42
CA THR A 432 22.60 20.58 -0.02
C THR A 432 21.53 19.99 0.91
N ALA A 433 20.28 20.46 0.81
CA ALA A 433 19.17 19.92 1.61
C ALA A 433 19.00 18.40 1.38
N ALA A 434 19.08 17.94 0.13
CA ALA A 434 19.01 16.52 -0.21
C ALA A 434 20.13 15.70 0.46
N TYR A 435 21.37 16.21 0.43
CA TYR A 435 22.54 15.53 0.98
C TYR A 435 22.43 15.42 2.50
N ASP A 436 22.11 16.52 3.17
CA ASP A 436 21.94 16.56 4.63
C ASP A 436 20.82 15.61 5.06
N GLY A 437 19.67 15.69 4.39
CA GLY A 437 18.52 14.80 4.62
C GLY A 437 18.86 13.32 4.44
N TYR A 438 19.55 12.96 3.34
CA TYR A 438 19.92 11.57 3.02
C TYR A 438 20.93 11.00 4.03
N ILE A 439 21.94 11.78 4.43
CA ILE A 439 22.94 11.37 5.42
C ILE A 439 22.30 11.21 6.80
N ARG A 440 21.52 12.21 7.25
CA ARG A 440 20.79 12.17 8.52
C ARG A 440 19.84 10.99 8.58
N ASN A 441 19.14 10.68 7.48
CA ASN A 441 18.29 9.50 7.38
C ASN A 441 19.08 8.20 7.48
N GLY A 442 20.08 8.03 6.61
CA GLY A 442 20.87 6.81 6.49
C GLY A 442 21.62 6.43 7.77
N LEU A 443 22.08 7.43 8.55
CA LEU A 443 22.89 7.18 9.75
C LEU A 443 22.09 7.16 11.05
N ILE A 444 21.01 7.93 11.14
CA ILE A 444 20.33 8.19 12.42
C ILE A 444 18.83 7.95 12.30
N SER A 445 18.13 8.77 11.53
CA SER A 445 16.67 8.89 11.70
C SER A 445 15.90 7.67 11.20
N GLN A 446 16.47 6.84 10.33
CA GLN A 446 15.83 5.59 9.90
C GLN A 446 15.78 4.51 10.99
N LEU A 447 16.64 4.58 12.01
CA LEU A 447 16.75 3.55 13.06
C LEU A 447 15.50 3.49 13.97
N VAL A 448 14.66 4.53 13.97
CA VAL A 448 13.38 4.54 14.69
C VAL A 448 12.38 3.49 14.18
N ARG A 449 12.67 2.87 13.02
CA ARG A 449 11.87 1.79 12.42
C ARG A 449 12.24 0.42 12.98
N LEU A 450 13.27 0.33 13.82
CA LEU A 450 13.81 -0.91 14.35
C LEU A 450 13.56 -1.00 15.85
N GLU A 451 13.30 -2.21 16.33
CA GLU A 451 13.34 -2.52 17.75
C GLU A 451 14.79 -2.57 18.24
N LEU A 452 15.01 -2.28 19.53
CA LEU A 452 16.34 -2.31 20.12
C LEU A 452 17.00 -3.69 19.95
N GLY A 453 18.20 -3.70 19.39
CA GLY A 453 18.99 -4.92 19.13
C GLY A 453 18.74 -5.57 17.76
N GLN A 454 17.86 -5.00 16.92
CA GLN A 454 17.69 -5.45 15.53
C GLN A 454 18.76 -4.84 14.60
N ASP A 455 19.12 -5.62 13.57
CA ASP A 455 19.93 -5.16 12.45
C ASP A 455 19.04 -4.53 11.37
N VAL A 456 19.66 -3.75 10.47
CA VAL A 456 18.99 -3.18 9.30
C VAL A 456 18.88 -4.26 8.21
N GLU A 457 17.67 -4.76 7.98
CA GLU A 457 17.41 -5.90 7.07
C GLU A 457 16.83 -5.48 5.71
N GLU A 458 16.00 -4.44 5.68
CA GLU A 458 15.28 -3.98 4.48
C GLU A 458 16.25 -3.34 3.46
N ASP A 459 16.13 -3.72 2.17
CA ASP A 459 17.08 -3.36 1.12
C ASP A 459 17.28 -1.84 0.94
N HIS A 460 16.20 -1.03 0.99
CA HIS A 460 16.33 0.42 0.89
C HIS A 460 17.00 1.02 2.12
N MET A 461 16.66 0.58 3.33
CA MET A 461 17.33 1.01 4.56
C MET A 461 18.83 0.65 4.55
N ARG A 462 19.15 -0.57 4.10
CA ARG A 462 20.53 -1.06 3.98
C ARG A 462 21.33 -0.23 2.99
N ASN A 463 20.76 0.12 1.84
CA ASN A 463 21.47 0.91 0.84
C ASN A 463 21.74 2.33 1.37
N ARG A 464 20.75 2.98 2.00
CA ARG A 464 20.91 4.35 2.54
C ARG A 464 21.96 4.38 3.62
N GLN A 465 21.95 3.38 4.51
CA GLN A 465 22.98 3.24 5.52
C GLN A 465 24.35 2.99 4.90
N TRP A 466 24.46 2.11 3.91
CA TRP A 466 25.71 1.80 3.23
C TRP A 466 26.31 3.04 2.55
N VAL A 467 25.54 3.74 1.74
CA VAL A 467 25.97 4.95 1.01
C VAL A 467 26.44 6.01 2.00
N SER A 468 25.61 6.35 3.00
CA SER A 468 25.94 7.39 3.99
C SER A 468 27.15 7.00 4.85
N ALA A 469 27.24 5.75 5.30
CA ALA A 469 28.36 5.28 6.11
C ALA A 469 29.67 5.18 5.31
N TRP A 470 29.59 4.88 4.00
CA TRP A 470 30.76 4.84 3.14
C TRP A 470 31.35 6.25 2.96
N PHE A 471 30.52 7.25 2.67
CA PHE A 471 30.97 8.65 2.57
C PHE A 471 31.59 9.16 3.89
N MET A 472 30.95 8.85 5.04
CA MET A 472 31.51 9.16 6.37
C MET A 472 32.91 8.58 6.60
N LYS A 473 33.20 7.41 6.04
CA LYS A 473 34.46 6.72 6.25
C LYS A 473 35.58 7.28 5.37
N GLU A 474 35.26 7.64 4.12
CA GLU A 474 36.22 8.18 3.17
C GLU A 474 36.52 9.66 3.46
N ASP A 475 35.52 10.45 3.87
CA ASP A 475 35.71 11.84 4.29
C ASP A 475 35.98 11.92 5.80
N ARG A 476 37.26 11.92 6.19
CA ARG A 476 37.72 11.94 7.59
C ARG A 476 37.37 13.23 8.37
N LYS A 477 36.44 14.05 7.89
CA LYS A 477 36.05 15.36 8.43
C LYS A 477 34.62 15.46 8.93
N ILE A 478 33.90 14.35 9.13
CA ILE A 478 32.59 14.45 9.77
C ILE A 478 32.74 14.36 11.29
N MET A 479 32.41 15.47 11.98
CA MET A 479 32.43 15.55 13.43
C MET A 479 31.17 14.87 13.99
N LEU A 480 31.34 13.69 14.58
CA LEU A 480 30.35 13.13 15.49
C LEU A 480 30.30 14.00 16.75
N LEU A 481 29.32 14.90 16.84
CA LEU A 481 29.02 15.62 18.06
C LEU A 481 28.36 14.64 19.04
N LYS A 482 29.10 14.25 20.08
CA LYS A 482 28.49 13.77 21.32
C LYS A 482 27.73 14.95 21.94
N LYS A 483 26.40 14.93 21.89
CA LYS A 483 25.59 15.66 22.87
C LYS A 483 25.72 14.99 24.24
#